data_AF-A0A8H3AVF9-F1
#
_entry.id   AF-A0A8H3AVF9-F1
#
_cell.length_a   1.000
_cell.length_b   1.000
_cell.length_c   1.000
_cell.angle_alpha   90.00
_cell.angle_beta   90.00
_cell.angle_gamma   90.00
#
_symmetry.space_group_name_H-M   'P 1'
#
loop_
_entity.id
_entity.type
_entity.pdbx_description
1 polymer ?
#
loop_
_entity_poly.entity_id
_entity_poly.type
_entity_poly.pdbx_seq_one_letter_code
_entity_poly.pdbx_strand_id
1 'polypeptide(L)'
;MDYADHKAGTASLAVIRLNATTSPRLGTIFVNPGGPGESGVDWVLSDDMTFILNGTGGQYDIVSWDPRGVGSTVPKVQCFEPGTEEIKLWNGSIRGAPIEVRTDFRNTTVRGMFYSHIDEANSVLVNFERQCNSQSKDMLKCVGTAATVRDMIALHDYLKGTELINYLGIS
;
A
#
# COMPACT_ATOMS: atom_id res chain seq x y z
N MET A 1 15.36 -0.87 -7.19
CA MET A 1 14.20 -0.57 -8.06
C MET A 1 13.76 -1.83 -8.80
N ASP A 2 14.64 -2.46 -9.59
CA ASP A 2 14.39 -3.79 -10.13
C ASP A 2 15.28 -4.82 -9.40
N TYR A 3 14.72 -5.97 -9.02
CA TYR A 3 15.48 -7.06 -8.39
C TYR A 3 16.23 -7.90 -9.42
N ALA A 4 15.84 -7.87 -10.70
CA ALA A 4 16.54 -8.53 -11.80
C ALA A 4 17.61 -7.65 -12.46
N ASP A 5 17.56 -6.33 -12.25
CA ASP A 5 18.54 -5.37 -12.77
C ASP A 5 19.00 -4.37 -11.70
N HIS A 6 20.20 -4.59 -11.17
CA HIS A 6 20.81 -3.69 -10.18
C HIS A 6 21.11 -2.28 -10.70
N LYS A 7 21.14 -2.06 -12.02
CA LYS A 7 21.36 -0.73 -12.62
C LYS A 7 20.09 0.12 -12.64
N ALA A 8 18.93 -0.47 -12.39
CA ALA A 8 17.64 0.25 -12.33
C ALA A 8 17.55 1.23 -11.15
N GLY A 9 18.54 1.25 -10.25
CA GLY A 9 18.63 2.17 -9.12
C GLY A 9 18.14 1.56 -7.81
N THR A 10 18.17 2.36 -6.74
CA THR A 10 17.84 1.96 -5.37
C THR A 10 16.58 2.67 -4.88
N ALA A 11 15.90 2.05 -3.91
CA ALA A 11 14.87 2.69 -3.10
C ALA A 11 15.36 2.73 -1.65
N SER A 12 14.96 3.75 -0.90
CA SER A 12 15.20 3.85 0.53
C SER A 12 13.87 3.64 1.24
N LEU A 13 13.73 2.49 1.90
CA LEU A 13 12.53 2.14 2.64
C LEU A 13 12.53 2.84 3.99
N ALA A 14 11.41 3.47 4.34
CA ALA A 14 11.16 3.89 5.71
C ALA A 14 10.75 2.66 6.53
N VAL A 15 11.43 2.44 7.65
CA VAL A 15 11.25 1.27 8.52
C VAL A 15 11.13 1.74 9.96
N ILE A 16 10.25 1.11 10.71
CA ILE A 16 10.10 1.33 12.15
C ILE A 16 10.21 0.00 12.90
N ARG A 17 10.76 0.07 14.11
CA ARG A 17 10.80 -1.05 15.05
C ARG A 17 10.30 -0.59 16.40
N LEU A 18 9.28 -1.28 16.91
CA LEU A 18 8.88 -1.22 18.31
C LEU A 18 9.50 -2.42 19.04
N ASN A 19 10.25 -2.17 20.11
CA ASN A 19 10.88 -3.26 20.86
C ASN A 19 9.87 -3.98 21.75
N ALA A 20 10.10 -5.28 21.97
CA ALA A 20 9.38 -6.03 23.00
C ALA A 20 9.47 -5.32 24.36
N THR A 21 8.35 -5.22 25.05
CA THR A 21 8.24 -4.57 26.37
C THR A 21 8.24 -5.57 27.52
N THR A 22 8.03 -6.86 27.21
CA THR A 22 7.92 -7.95 28.21
C THR A 22 8.92 -9.07 27.94
N SER A 23 9.47 -9.64 29.01
CA SER A 23 10.36 -10.81 28.96
C SER A 23 9.62 -12.12 29.21
N PRO A 24 10.05 -13.26 28.63
CA PRO A 24 11.13 -13.37 27.65
C PRO A 24 10.73 -12.79 26.30
N ARG A 25 11.71 -12.24 25.57
CA ARG A 25 11.54 -11.85 24.17
C ARG A 25 11.42 -13.10 23.31
N LEU A 26 10.33 -13.24 22.58
CA LEU A 26 10.00 -14.43 21.78
C LEU A 26 10.41 -14.32 20.31
N GLY A 27 10.59 -13.10 19.79
CA GLY A 27 11.03 -12.93 18.41
C GLY A 27 10.71 -11.56 17.84
N THR A 28 10.54 -11.53 16.53
CA THR A 28 10.13 -10.36 15.75
C THR A 28 8.93 -10.73 14.89
N ILE A 29 7.95 -9.84 14.81
CA ILE A 29 6.79 -9.95 13.92
C ILE A 29 6.84 -8.78 12.94
N PHE A 30 6.80 -9.09 11.65
CA PHE A 30 6.59 -8.11 10.60
C PHE A 30 5.10 -7.84 10.45
N VAL A 31 4.70 -6.57 10.41
CA VAL A 31 3.29 -6.17 10.30
C VAL A 31 3.08 -5.28 9.07
N ASN A 32 1.92 -5.38 8.42
CA ASN A 32 1.53 -4.49 7.33
C ASN A 32 0.02 -4.21 7.38
N PRO A 33 -0.41 -2.93 7.33
CA PRO A 33 -1.81 -2.55 7.53
C PRO A 33 -2.72 -2.83 6.33
N GLY A 34 -2.14 -3.02 5.14
CA GLY A 34 -2.91 -3.18 3.90
C GLY A 34 -3.20 -1.85 3.21
N GLY A 35 -4.45 -1.65 2.81
CA GLY A 35 -4.89 -0.58 1.90
C GLY A 35 -5.14 -1.11 0.49
N PRO A 36 -4.11 -1.32 -0.37
CA PRO A 36 -2.69 -0.95 -0.27
C PRO A 36 -2.45 0.57 -0.27
N GLY A 37 -1.27 1.01 0.17
CA GLY A 37 -0.87 2.42 0.17
C GLY A 37 -0.91 3.09 1.53
N GLU A 38 -1.31 2.36 2.57
CA GLU A 38 -1.21 2.83 3.96
C GLU A 38 0.24 2.72 4.46
N SER A 39 0.66 3.72 5.23
CA SER A 39 1.99 3.76 5.83
C SER A 39 2.06 2.77 6.99
N GLY A 40 2.96 1.79 6.87
CA GLY A 40 3.25 0.86 7.95
C GLY A 40 3.97 1.55 9.11
N VAL A 41 4.73 2.61 8.84
CA VAL A 41 5.39 3.44 9.85
C VAL A 41 4.35 4.20 10.68
N ASP A 42 3.46 4.93 10.03
CA ASP A 42 2.42 5.71 10.72
C ASP A 42 1.47 4.78 11.48
N TRP A 43 1.19 3.60 10.94
CA TRP A 43 0.33 2.63 11.62
C TRP A 43 0.94 2.04 12.90
N VAL A 44 2.26 1.84 12.96
CA VAL A 44 2.92 1.45 14.24
C VAL A 44 2.88 2.56 15.28
N LEU A 45 2.81 3.81 14.84
CA LEU A 45 2.67 4.97 15.71
C LEU A 45 1.21 5.26 16.09
N SER A 46 0.23 4.59 15.47
CA SER A 46 -1.19 4.79 15.75
C SER A 46 -1.68 3.94 16.93
N ASP A 47 -2.84 4.31 17.48
CA ASP A 47 -3.49 3.58 18.57
C ASP A 47 -3.94 2.16 18.15
N ASP A 48 -4.06 1.89 16.84
CA ASP A 48 -4.45 0.59 16.30
C ASP A 48 -3.45 -0.52 16.68
N MET A 49 -2.20 -0.16 16.95
CA MET A 49 -1.14 -1.09 17.36
C MET A 49 -1.43 -1.73 18.73
N THR A 50 -2.33 -1.13 19.54
CA THR A 50 -2.75 -1.67 20.84
C THR A 50 -3.30 -3.09 20.72
N PHE A 51 -4.06 -3.40 19.65
CA PHE A 51 -4.60 -4.74 19.43
C PHE A 51 -3.49 -5.78 19.26
N ILE A 52 -2.46 -5.45 18.49
CA ILE A 52 -1.32 -6.33 18.21
C ILE A 52 -0.46 -6.51 19.46
N LEU A 53 -0.19 -5.42 20.20
CA LEU A 53 0.60 -5.50 21.43
C LEU A 53 -0.09 -6.33 22.51
N ASN A 54 -1.40 -6.20 22.66
CA ASN A 54 -2.18 -7.03 23.58
C ASN A 54 -2.21 -8.50 23.13
N GLY A 55 -2.42 -8.76 21.83
CA GLY A 55 -2.46 -10.13 21.29
C GLY A 55 -1.12 -10.87 21.37
N THR A 56 -0.01 -10.13 21.40
CA THR A 56 1.36 -10.69 21.47
C THR A 56 1.96 -10.68 22.87
N GLY A 57 1.23 -10.16 23.86
CA GLY A 57 1.69 -10.03 25.25
C GLY A 57 2.90 -9.09 25.42
N GLY A 58 3.20 -8.24 24.43
CA GLY A 58 4.38 -7.38 24.41
C GLY A 58 5.72 -8.14 24.36
N GLN A 59 5.72 -9.43 24.00
CA GLN A 59 6.94 -10.27 24.01
C GLN A 59 7.69 -10.30 22.68
N TYR A 60 7.16 -9.65 21.64
CA TYR A 60 7.76 -9.62 20.31
C TYR A 60 8.19 -8.20 19.96
N ASP A 61 9.31 -8.08 19.25
CA ASP A 61 9.58 -6.84 18.51
C ASP A 61 8.59 -6.75 17.35
N ILE A 62 8.04 -5.57 17.11
CA ILE A 62 7.19 -5.29 15.96
C ILE A 62 8.01 -4.50 14.95
N VAL A 63 8.08 -5.00 13.71
CA VAL A 63 8.74 -4.31 12.61
C VAL A 63 7.71 -4.04 11.53
N SER A 64 7.69 -2.81 11.04
CA SER A 64 6.86 -2.39 9.90
C SER A 64 7.68 -1.51 8.98
N TRP A 65 7.21 -1.37 7.75
CA TRP A 65 7.85 -0.52 6.75
C TRP A 65 6.78 0.10 5.87
N ASP A 66 7.14 1.22 5.25
CA ASP A 66 6.36 1.80 4.18
C ASP A 66 6.73 1.10 2.87
N PRO A 67 5.79 0.41 2.19
CA PRO A 67 6.06 -0.17 0.89
C PRO A 67 6.57 0.86 -0.12
N ARG A 68 7.16 0.37 -1.20
CA ARG A 68 7.65 1.22 -2.30
C ARG A 68 6.57 2.20 -2.77
N GLY A 69 6.92 3.49 -2.77
CA GLY A 69 6.03 4.56 -3.20
C GLY A 69 5.08 5.08 -2.12
N VAL A 70 5.11 4.52 -0.91
CA VAL A 70 4.19 4.85 0.19
C VAL A 70 4.90 5.67 1.27
N GLY A 71 4.14 6.55 1.94
CA GLY A 71 4.58 7.26 3.14
C GLY A 71 5.91 7.99 2.97
N SER A 72 6.88 7.60 3.79
CA SER A 72 8.23 8.17 3.81
C SER A 72 9.25 7.42 2.93
N THR A 73 8.86 6.30 2.31
CA THR A 73 9.72 5.57 1.37
C THR A 73 9.97 6.37 0.10
N VAL A 74 11.22 6.42 -0.35
CA VAL A 74 11.62 7.11 -1.57
C VAL A 74 12.22 6.16 -2.61
N PRO A 75 11.97 6.39 -3.92
CA PRO A 75 11.16 7.47 -4.49
C PRO A 75 9.64 7.29 -4.24
N LYS A 76 8.89 8.39 -4.25
CA LYS A 76 7.44 8.38 -4.01
C LYS A 76 6.67 7.99 -5.27
N VAL A 77 5.47 7.42 -5.09
CA VAL A 77 4.45 7.40 -6.15
C VAL A 77 3.51 8.55 -5.89
N GLN A 78 3.45 9.48 -6.83
CA GLN A 78 2.57 10.62 -6.79
C GLN A 78 1.91 10.78 -8.15
N CYS A 79 0.59 10.91 -8.17
CA CYS A 79 -0.16 11.21 -9.40
C CYS A 79 -0.50 12.69 -9.49
N PHE A 80 -0.86 13.31 -8.38
CA PHE A 80 -1.25 14.71 -8.32
C PHE A 80 -0.33 15.48 -7.39
N GLU A 81 -0.07 16.74 -7.73
CA GLU A 81 0.48 17.68 -6.75
C GLU A 81 -0.51 17.85 -5.58
N PRO A 82 -0.01 18.16 -4.37
CA PRO A 82 -0.89 18.44 -3.24
C PRO A 82 -1.87 19.57 -3.62
N GLY A 83 -3.16 19.35 -3.39
CA GLY A 83 -4.19 20.30 -3.77
C GLY A 83 -5.52 19.64 -4.11
N THR A 84 -6.27 20.27 -5.01
CA THR A 84 -7.64 19.85 -5.35
C THR A 84 -7.75 19.11 -6.68
N GLU A 85 -6.65 18.92 -7.40
CA GLU A 85 -6.68 18.31 -8.75
C GLU A 85 -7.18 16.87 -8.74
N GLU A 86 -6.81 16.08 -7.72
CA GLU A 86 -7.36 14.74 -7.55
C GLU A 86 -8.88 14.78 -7.32
N ILE A 87 -9.33 15.66 -6.41
CA ILE A 87 -10.76 15.82 -6.10
C ILE A 87 -11.52 16.24 -7.37
N LYS A 88 -10.99 17.17 -8.15
CA LYS A 88 -11.58 17.63 -9.41
C LYS A 88 -11.68 16.50 -10.43
N LEU A 89 -10.66 15.65 -10.54
CA LEU A 89 -10.69 14.50 -11.46
C LEU A 89 -11.83 13.54 -11.09
N TRP A 90 -12.00 13.24 -9.80
CA TRP A 90 -13.01 12.29 -9.33
C TRP A 90 -14.41 12.90 -9.17
N ASN A 91 -14.54 14.23 -9.21
CA ASN A 91 -15.83 14.90 -9.06
C ASN A 91 -16.81 14.46 -10.15
N GLY A 92 -18.00 13.98 -9.74
CA GLY A 92 -19.01 13.43 -10.67
C GLY A 92 -18.75 12.01 -11.15
N SER A 93 -17.60 11.40 -10.81
CA SER A 93 -17.33 9.98 -11.11
C SER A 93 -17.90 9.05 -10.04
N ILE A 94 -18.02 7.76 -10.37
CA ILE A 94 -18.42 6.71 -9.41
C ILE A 94 -17.49 6.67 -8.18
N ARG A 95 -16.19 6.97 -8.34
CA ARG A 95 -15.24 7.02 -7.21
C ARG A 95 -15.48 8.24 -6.30
N GLY A 96 -16.01 9.33 -6.84
CA GLY A 96 -16.43 10.50 -6.07
C GLY A 96 -17.85 10.38 -5.50
N ALA A 97 -18.60 9.33 -5.89
CA ALA A 97 -19.95 9.06 -5.40
C ALA A 97 -19.93 8.04 -4.25
N PRO A 98 -20.71 8.23 -3.18
CA PRO A 98 -20.66 7.39 -1.98
C PRO A 98 -21.31 6.00 -2.13
N ILE A 99 -21.37 5.42 -3.33
CA ILE A 99 -22.28 4.30 -3.60
C ILE A 99 -21.53 3.00 -3.96
N GLU A 100 -21.56 2.04 -3.04
CA GLU A 100 -21.52 0.63 -3.43
C GLU A 100 -22.85 0.27 -4.10
N VAL A 101 -22.90 0.35 -5.42
CA VAL A 101 -24.10 -0.09 -6.15
C VAL A 101 -24.09 -1.61 -6.21
N ARG A 102 -24.77 -2.26 -5.27
CA ARG A 102 -25.15 -3.67 -5.40
C ARG A 102 -26.25 -3.79 -6.45
N THR A 103 -25.87 -3.99 -7.69
CA THR A 103 -26.78 -4.12 -8.83
C THR A 103 -26.95 -5.58 -9.26
N ASP A 104 -28.19 -5.98 -9.55
CA ASP A 104 -28.45 -7.24 -10.24
C ASP A 104 -28.20 -7.08 -11.74
N PHE A 105 -27.01 -7.48 -12.19
CA PHE A 105 -26.63 -7.45 -13.61
C PHE A 105 -27.43 -8.41 -14.51
N ARG A 106 -28.34 -9.23 -13.93
CA ARG A 106 -29.34 -9.98 -14.70
C ARG A 106 -30.42 -9.07 -15.29
N ASN A 107 -30.71 -7.93 -14.65
CA ASN A 107 -31.65 -6.93 -15.16
C ASN A 107 -31.06 -6.21 -16.38
N THR A 108 -31.71 -6.36 -17.53
CA THR A 108 -31.24 -5.80 -18.81
C THR A 108 -31.21 -4.28 -18.81
N THR A 109 -32.14 -3.62 -18.11
CA THR A 109 -32.18 -2.16 -18.00
C THR A 109 -30.98 -1.64 -17.22
N VAL A 110 -30.66 -2.27 -16.09
CA VAL A 110 -29.52 -1.85 -15.27
C VAL A 110 -28.20 -2.13 -15.99
N ARG A 111 -28.07 -3.28 -16.65
CA ARG A 111 -26.91 -3.57 -17.48
C ARG A 111 -26.75 -2.57 -18.63
N GLY A 112 -27.86 -2.17 -19.26
CA GLY A 112 -27.86 -1.11 -20.28
C GLY A 112 -27.36 0.23 -19.75
N MET A 113 -27.83 0.64 -18.56
CA MET A 113 -27.35 1.85 -17.90
C MET A 113 -25.87 1.76 -17.52
N PHE A 114 -25.38 0.62 -17.04
CA PHE A 114 -23.95 0.46 -16.75
C PHE A 114 -23.11 0.67 -18.01
N TYR A 115 -23.46 0.00 -19.11
CA TYR A 115 -22.70 0.12 -20.35
C TYR A 115 -22.81 1.49 -21.02
N SER A 116 -23.90 2.25 -20.79
CA SER A 116 -24.02 3.60 -21.35
C SER A 116 -23.01 4.59 -20.77
N HIS A 117 -22.39 4.30 -19.62
CA HIS A 117 -21.40 5.17 -18.96
C HIS A 117 -19.95 4.68 -19.15
N ILE A 118 -19.73 3.57 -19.87
CA ILE A 118 -18.40 2.94 -19.95
C ILE A 118 -17.36 3.86 -20.61
N ASP A 119 -17.76 4.61 -21.64
CA ASP A 119 -16.85 5.50 -22.38
C ASP A 119 -16.43 6.70 -21.53
N GLU A 120 -17.35 7.24 -20.73
CA GLU A 120 -17.08 8.31 -19.77
C GLU A 120 -16.13 7.83 -18.67
N ALA A 121 -16.44 6.68 -18.05
CA ALA A 121 -15.59 6.08 -17.02
C ALA A 121 -14.18 5.77 -17.57
N ASN A 122 -14.10 5.22 -18.77
CA ASN A 122 -12.82 4.97 -19.44
C ASN A 122 -12.04 6.27 -19.69
N SER A 123 -12.72 7.34 -20.09
CA SER A 123 -12.07 8.64 -20.33
C SER A 123 -11.46 9.23 -19.05
N VAL A 124 -12.15 9.10 -17.91
CA VAL A 124 -11.63 9.51 -16.60
C VAL A 124 -10.41 8.67 -16.20
N LEU A 125 -10.46 7.35 -16.37
CA LEU A 125 -9.35 6.45 -16.05
C LEU A 125 -8.12 6.70 -16.93
N VAL A 126 -8.30 6.93 -18.23
CA VAL A 126 -7.20 7.29 -19.14
C VAL A 126 -6.57 8.63 -18.73
N ASN A 127 -7.37 9.60 -18.27
CA ASN A 127 -6.82 10.87 -17.77
C ASN A 127 -6.02 10.67 -16.48
N PHE A 128 -6.55 9.88 -15.53
CA PHE A 128 -5.84 9.48 -14.32
C PHE A 128 -4.50 8.79 -14.64
N GLU A 129 -4.51 7.83 -15.57
CA GLU A 129 -3.30 7.12 -16.01
C GLU A 129 -2.24 8.08 -16.54
N ARG A 130 -2.63 9.01 -17.44
CA ARG A 130 -1.71 10.03 -17.98
C ARG A 130 -1.10 10.89 -16.89
N GLN A 131 -1.92 11.26 -15.91
CA GLN A 131 -1.49 12.11 -14.79
C GLN A 131 -0.52 11.36 -13.85
N CYS A 132 -0.79 10.09 -13.52
CA CYS A 132 0.17 9.27 -12.78
C CYS A 132 1.46 9.02 -13.56
N ASN A 133 1.37 8.74 -14.86
CA ASN A 133 2.53 8.49 -15.71
C ASN A 133 3.39 9.75 -15.89
N SER A 134 2.81 10.95 -15.95
CA SER A 134 3.61 12.18 -16.09
C SER A 134 4.50 12.45 -14.87
N GLN A 135 4.06 11.98 -13.69
CA GLN A 135 4.75 12.22 -12.41
C GLN A 135 5.64 11.06 -11.96
N SER A 136 5.21 9.80 -12.16
CA SER A 136 5.80 8.63 -11.50
C SER A 136 6.08 7.44 -12.42
N LYS A 137 6.16 7.64 -13.75
CA LYS A 137 6.26 6.57 -14.76
C LYS A 137 7.17 5.39 -14.40
N ASP A 138 8.39 5.70 -13.96
CA ASP A 138 9.39 4.67 -13.71
C ASP A 138 9.20 3.98 -12.37
N MET A 139 8.66 4.69 -11.37
CA MET A 139 8.35 4.11 -10.08
C MET A 139 7.14 3.18 -10.16
N LEU A 140 6.14 3.48 -10.99
CA LEU A 140 4.93 2.65 -11.16
C LEU A 140 5.22 1.21 -11.59
N LYS A 141 6.33 0.96 -12.27
CA LYS A 141 6.77 -0.38 -12.68
C LYS A 141 7.31 -1.22 -11.50
N CYS A 142 7.65 -0.56 -10.39
CA CYS A 142 8.45 -1.13 -9.31
C CYS A 142 7.70 -1.26 -7.98
N VAL A 143 6.41 -0.94 -7.93
CA VAL A 143 5.60 -0.84 -6.69
C VAL A 143 4.63 -2.02 -6.47
N GLY A 144 4.75 -3.08 -7.28
CA GLY A 144 3.89 -4.25 -7.14
C GLY A 144 4.16 -5.06 -5.88
N THR A 145 3.16 -5.81 -5.40
CA THR A 145 3.24 -6.64 -4.19
C THR A 145 4.42 -7.61 -4.18
N ALA A 146 4.78 -8.18 -5.33
CA ALA A 146 5.94 -9.06 -5.44
C ALA A 146 7.25 -8.34 -5.07
N ALA A 147 7.41 -7.07 -5.44
CA ALA A 147 8.55 -6.25 -5.04
C ALA A 147 8.51 -5.95 -3.54
N THR A 148 7.33 -5.61 -2.99
CA THR A 148 7.13 -5.41 -1.55
C THR A 148 7.49 -6.63 -0.72
N VAL A 149 7.15 -7.85 -1.18
CA VAL A 149 7.54 -9.10 -0.49
C VAL A 149 9.05 -9.31 -0.53
N ARG A 150 9.71 -9.00 -1.66
CA ARG A 150 11.18 -9.10 -1.75
C ARG A 150 11.88 -8.09 -0.84
N ASP A 151 11.32 -6.89 -0.70
CA ASP A 151 11.80 -5.88 0.24
C ASP A 151 11.67 -6.37 1.69
N MET A 152 10.52 -6.94 2.05
CA MET A 152 10.30 -7.53 3.38
C MET A 152 11.32 -8.62 3.68
N ILE A 153 11.56 -9.53 2.74
CA ILE A 153 12.57 -10.59 2.89
C ILE A 153 13.96 -9.98 3.08
N ALA A 154 14.35 -9.00 2.26
CA ALA A 154 15.65 -8.34 2.42
C ALA A 154 15.79 -7.63 3.79
N LEU A 155 14.73 -7.00 4.27
CA LEU A 155 14.69 -6.37 5.59
C LEU A 155 14.75 -7.39 6.72
N HIS A 156 14.03 -8.49 6.59
CA HIS A 156 14.10 -9.62 7.52
C HIS A 156 15.50 -10.22 7.58
N ASP A 157 16.09 -10.53 6.42
CA ASP A 157 17.40 -11.15 6.33
C ASP A 157 18.49 -10.25 6.93
N TYR A 158 18.35 -8.93 6.76
CA TYR A 158 19.22 -7.96 7.44
C TYR A 158 19.09 -7.99 8.97
N LEU A 159 17.88 -8.16 9.50
CA LEU A 159 17.62 -8.12 10.94
C LEU A 159 17.83 -9.47 11.65
N LYS A 160 17.55 -10.58 10.98
CA LYS A 160 17.38 -11.92 11.57
C LYS A 160 18.13 -13.02 10.80
N GLY A 161 18.75 -12.72 9.66
CA GLY A 161 19.33 -13.72 8.78
C GLY A 161 18.26 -14.61 8.16
N THR A 162 18.58 -15.87 7.90
CA THR A 162 17.72 -16.82 7.17
C THR A 162 16.71 -17.55 8.05
N GLU A 163 16.28 -16.95 9.16
CA GLU A 163 15.24 -17.49 10.03
C GLU A 163 13.84 -17.46 9.36
N LEU A 164 12.85 -18.12 9.97
CA LEU A 164 11.46 -18.02 9.51
C LEU A 164 10.88 -16.64 9.84
N ILE A 165 10.13 -16.09 8.90
CA ILE A 165 9.46 -14.79 9.06
C ILE A 165 8.12 -15.00 9.78
N ASN A 166 7.93 -14.38 10.95
CA ASN A 166 6.59 -14.17 11.50
C ASN A 166 5.99 -12.93 10.86
N TYR A 167 4.80 -13.06 10.25
CA TYR A 167 4.16 -11.98 9.52
C TYR A 167 2.67 -11.89 9.87
N LEU A 168 2.18 -10.65 10.02
CA LEU A 168 0.76 -10.32 10.19
C LEU A 168 0.36 -9.23 9.18
N GLY A 169 -0.49 -9.60 8.22
CA GLY A 169 -1.10 -8.66 7.27
C GLY A 169 -2.56 -8.43 7.60
N ILE A 170 -3.04 -7.20 7.39
CA ILE A 170 -4.42 -6.77 7.64
C ILE A 170 -5.03 -6.22 6.34
N SER A 171 -6.38 -6.21 6.28
CA SER A 171 -7.27 -5.75 5.19
C SER A 171 -7.71 -6.80 4.16
#